data_AF-A0A7V5KQL1-F1
#
_entry.id   AF-A0A7V5KQL1-F1
#
_cell.length_a   1.000
_cell.length_b   1.000
_cell.length_c   1.000
_cell.angle_alpha   90.00
_cell.angle_beta   90.00
_cell.angle_gamma   90.00
#
_symmetry.space_group_name_H-M   'P 1'
#
loop_
_entity.id
_entity.type
_entity.pdbx_description
1 polymer ?
#
loop_
_entity_poly.entity_id
_entity_poly.type
_entity_poly.pdbx_seq_one_letter_code
_entity_poly.pdbx_strand_id
1 'polypeptide(L)'
;MLNLEPEIRSILKLLDDSDEIYASVANELIRRGSTVVPTLRFIITSGNKLEARRAQEVLAAIAFELSERKLREVFAEKDDKPDLEKAALAVALAAYPELDPRPYSELLDLLAFELDSRIDSATALSEIPLIFGKYIAVEKQFKVNRGSFYDPDNNYLNKVLERRKGSPVLIACLYLLVGDRLNLPVEGIALPSHFLVRLKLDGEELYLDPYEEDGRAFSRKECYERFL
;
A
#
# COMPACT_ATOMS: atom_id res chain seq x y z
N MET A 1 28.63 -12.60 -0.85
CA MET A 1 28.20 -13.82 -0.13
C MET A 1 27.25 -13.39 0.97
N LEU A 2 26.00 -13.87 0.97
CA LEU A 2 25.07 -13.61 2.08
C LEU A 2 25.69 -14.13 3.38
N ASN A 3 25.90 -13.23 4.35
CA ASN A 3 26.49 -13.56 5.64
C ASN A 3 25.40 -14.16 6.53
N LEU A 4 25.12 -15.44 6.29
CA LEU A 4 24.10 -16.19 7.01
C LEU A 4 24.71 -16.84 8.24
N GLU A 5 23.99 -16.80 9.35
CA GLU A 5 24.36 -17.57 10.53
C GLU A 5 24.54 -19.07 10.15
N PRO A 6 25.59 -19.74 10.66
CA PRO A 6 25.88 -21.14 10.34
C PRO A 6 24.69 -22.08 10.58
N GLU A 7 23.88 -21.77 11.60
CA GLU A 7 22.68 -22.51 11.97
C GLU A 7 21.59 -22.42 10.89
N ILE A 8 21.35 -21.23 10.34
CA ILE A 8 20.37 -21.01 9.26
C ILE A 8 20.77 -21.83 8.02
N ARG A 9 22.07 -21.82 7.68
CA ARG A 9 22.57 -22.62 6.54
C ARG A 9 22.36 -24.12 6.73
N SER A 10 22.51 -24.64 7.94
CA SER A 10 22.29 -26.06 8.23
C SER A 10 20.82 -26.43 8.12
N ILE A 11 19.93 -25.59 8.65
CA ILE A 11 18.47 -25.80 8.58
C ILE A 11 17.97 -25.82 7.14
N LEU A 12 18.49 -24.93 6.29
CA LEU A 12 18.04 -24.80 4.91
C LEU A 12 18.43 -25.99 4.02
N LYS A 13 19.51 -26.71 4.35
CA LYS A 13 19.90 -27.95 3.66
C LYS A 13 18.94 -29.11 3.88
N LEU A 14 17.98 -28.97 4.80
CA LEU A 14 16.98 -29.98 5.13
C LEU A 14 15.64 -29.68 4.44
N LEU A 15 15.58 -28.68 3.55
CA LEU A 15 14.35 -28.31 2.85
C LEU A 15 13.89 -29.37 1.85
N ASP A 16 14.73 -30.28 1.38
CA ASP A 16 14.36 -31.38 0.49
C ASP A 16 14.24 -32.74 1.19
N ASP A 17 14.33 -32.76 2.52
CA ASP A 17 14.24 -33.97 3.35
C ASP A 17 12.78 -34.47 3.48
N SER A 18 12.53 -35.45 4.35
CA SER A 18 11.20 -36.00 4.62
C SER A 18 10.19 -34.91 5.01
N ASP A 19 8.89 -35.16 4.77
CA ASP A 19 7.84 -34.19 5.10
C ASP A 19 7.80 -33.82 6.60
N GLU A 20 8.17 -34.76 7.47
CA GLU A 20 8.26 -34.56 8.92
C GLU A 20 9.41 -33.61 9.29
N ILE A 21 10.57 -33.79 8.66
CA ILE A 21 11.74 -32.91 8.87
C ILE A 21 11.44 -31.53 8.28
N TYR A 22 10.87 -31.48 7.07
CA TYR A 22 10.44 -30.23 6.46
C TYR A 22 9.47 -29.46 7.35
N ALA A 23 8.44 -30.10 7.93
CA ALA A 23 7.49 -29.42 8.80
C ALA A 23 8.18 -28.76 10.02
N SER A 24 9.16 -29.44 10.63
CA SER A 24 9.95 -28.90 11.74
C SER A 24 10.81 -27.70 11.29
N VAL A 25 11.49 -27.84 10.15
CA VAL A 25 12.32 -26.80 9.52
C VAL A 25 11.48 -25.58 9.16
N ALA A 26 10.32 -25.77 8.52
CA ALA A 26 9.40 -24.71 8.14
C ALA A 26 8.95 -23.90 9.35
N ASN A 27 8.53 -24.57 10.44
CA ASN A 27 8.12 -23.90 11.67
C ASN A 27 9.24 -23.05 12.29
N GLU A 28 10.49 -23.54 12.26
CA GLU A 28 11.63 -22.77 12.76
C GLU A 28 11.95 -21.55 11.88
N LEU A 29 11.92 -21.71 10.57
CA LEU A 29 12.13 -20.61 9.63
C LEU A 29 11.03 -19.54 9.76
N ILE A 30 9.77 -19.96 9.94
CA ILE A 30 8.64 -19.06 10.18
C ILE A 30 8.83 -18.26 11.47
N ARG A 31 9.23 -18.92 12.57
CA ARG A 31 9.53 -18.24 13.85
C ARG A 31 10.61 -17.17 13.72
N ARG A 32 11.61 -17.38 12.86
CA ARG A 32 12.68 -16.40 12.59
C ARG A 32 12.21 -15.20 11.76
N GLY A 33 11.06 -15.29 11.09
CA GLY A 33 10.40 -14.18 10.42
C GLY A 33 11.21 -13.56 9.27
N SER A 34 11.23 -12.23 9.17
CA SER A 34 11.84 -11.50 8.04
C SER A 34 13.35 -11.74 7.88
N THR A 35 14.05 -12.14 8.95
CA THR A 35 15.51 -12.34 8.94
C THR A 35 15.98 -13.43 7.97
N VAL A 36 15.15 -14.43 7.68
CA VAL A 36 15.49 -15.53 6.77
C VAL A 36 15.05 -15.29 5.32
N VAL A 37 14.25 -14.25 5.06
CA VAL A 37 13.64 -13.98 3.75
C VAL A 37 14.67 -13.85 2.61
N PRO A 38 15.77 -13.07 2.72
CA PRO A 38 16.77 -12.98 1.66
C PRO A 38 17.30 -14.35 1.24
N THR A 39 17.41 -15.26 2.20
CA THR A 39 17.90 -16.62 1.99
C THR A 39 16.88 -17.51 1.30
N LEU A 40 15.62 -17.44 1.73
CA LEU A 40 14.54 -18.16 1.08
C LEU A 40 14.41 -17.74 -0.39
N ARG A 41 14.53 -16.43 -0.68
CA ARG A 41 14.56 -15.93 -2.07
C ARG A 41 15.72 -16.50 -2.87
N PHE A 42 16.92 -16.56 -2.27
CA PHE A 42 18.06 -17.19 -2.92
C PHE A 42 17.76 -18.66 -3.28
N ILE A 43 17.22 -19.44 -2.35
CA ILE A 43 16.87 -20.86 -2.59
C ILE A 43 15.79 -21.01 -3.66
N ILE A 44 14.76 -20.15 -3.66
CA ILE A 44 13.72 -20.17 -4.69
C ILE A 44 14.33 -20.04 -6.10
N THR A 45 15.40 -19.26 -6.25
CA THR A 45 16.06 -19.03 -7.55
C THR A 45 17.17 -20.03 -7.90
N SER A 46 17.82 -20.63 -6.90
CA SER A 46 19.07 -21.39 -7.09
C SER A 46 19.02 -22.84 -6.61
N GLY A 47 18.03 -23.18 -5.79
CA GLY A 47 17.81 -24.54 -5.28
C GLY A 47 17.13 -25.44 -6.31
N ASN A 48 17.00 -26.71 -5.94
CA ASN A 48 16.26 -27.69 -6.72
C ASN A 48 14.74 -27.40 -6.67
N LYS A 49 13.96 -28.09 -7.51
CA LYS A 49 12.51 -27.83 -7.64
C LYS A 49 11.74 -28.00 -6.32
N LEU A 50 12.12 -28.96 -5.48
CA LEU A 50 11.46 -29.22 -4.20
C LEU A 50 11.85 -28.16 -3.17
N GLU A 51 13.14 -27.85 -3.05
CA GLU A 51 13.64 -26.77 -2.19
C GLU A 51 12.99 -25.44 -2.53
N ALA A 52 12.92 -25.08 -3.81
CA ALA A 52 12.34 -23.83 -4.26
C ALA A 52 10.85 -23.73 -3.91
N ARG A 53 10.09 -24.80 -4.13
CA ARG A 53 8.66 -24.86 -3.76
C ARG A 53 8.47 -24.71 -2.25
N ARG A 54 9.19 -25.49 -1.46
CA ARG A 54 9.08 -25.48 0.01
C ARG A 54 9.57 -24.14 0.60
N ALA A 55 10.63 -23.56 0.06
CA ALA A 55 11.07 -22.21 0.43
C ALA A 55 10.02 -21.15 0.09
N GLN A 56 9.30 -21.29 -1.02
CA GLN A 56 8.20 -20.40 -1.40
C GLN A 56 7.01 -20.53 -0.44
N GLU A 57 6.65 -21.75 -0.03
CA GLU A 57 5.61 -22.01 0.98
C GLU A 57 5.96 -21.37 2.33
N VAL A 58 7.20 -21.55 2.81
CA VAL A 58 7.71 -20.92 4.04
C VAL A 58 7.71 -19.39 3.93
N LEU A 59 8.17 -18.85 2.80
CA LEU A 59 8.18 -17.41 2.56
C LEU A 59 6.77 -16.82 2.58
N ALA A 60 5.80 -17.49 1.97
CA ALA A 60 4.40 -17.07 1.98
C ALA A 60 3.81 -17.07 3.39
N ALA A 61 4.11 -18.09 4.20
CA ALA A 61 3.68 -18.17 5.60
C ALA A 61 4.28 -17.02 6.44
N ILE A 62 5.58 -16.74 6.29
CA ILE A 62 6.24 -15.60 6.96
C ILE A 62 5.57 -14.29 6.57
N ALA A 63 5.34 -14.05 5.28
CA ALA A 63 4.75 -12.82 4.78
C ALA A 63 3.31 -12.61 5.32
N PHE A 64 2.52 -13.68 5.35
CA PHE A 64 1.18 -13.66 5.93
C PHE A 64 1.21 -13.33 7.43
N GLU A 65 2.04 -14.01 8.22
CA GLU A 65 2.15 -13.74 9.66
C GLU A 65 2.63 -12.32 9.98
N LEU A 66 3.57 -11.78 9.20
CA LEU A 66 4.05 -10.40 9.36
C LEU A 66 2.93 -9.39 9.09
N SER A 67 2.19 -9.59 7.99
CA SER A 67 1.05 -8.74 7.63
C SER A 67 -0.05 -8.80 8.69
N GLU A 68 -0.46 -10.01 9.09
CA GLU A 68 -1.51 -10.21 10.08
C GLU A 68 -1.13 -9.61 11.43
N ARG A 69 0.08 -9.88 11.92
CA ARG A 69 0.58 -9.32 13.17
C ARG A 69 0.54 -7.80 13.14
N LYS A 70 1.02 -7.19 12.06
CA LYS A 70 1.07 -5.73 11.95
C LYS A 70 -0.32 -5.12 11.87
N LEU A 71 -1.25 -5.73 11.13
CA LEU A 71 -2.64 -5.31 11.12
C LEU A 71 -3.25 -5.40 12.53
N ARG A 72 -3.07 -6.52 13.24
CA ARG A 72 -3.57 -6.66 14.62
C ARG A 72 -3.02 -5.57 15.55
N GLU A 73 -1.75 -5.20 15.41
CA GLU A 73 -1.17 -4.07 16.17
C GLU A 73 -1.90 -2.76 15.87
N VAL A 74 -2.08 -2.43 14.59
CA VAL A 74 -2.74 -1.18 14.15
C VAL A 74 -4.19 -1.10 14.64
N PHE A 75 -4.93 -2.21 14.57
CA PHE A 75 -6.34 -2.26 15.02
C PHE A 75 -6.51 -2.41 16.54
N ALA A 76 -5.44 -2.70 17.28
CA ALA A 76 -5.45 -2.76 18.75
C ALA A 76 -5.13 -1.41 19.42
N GLU A 77 -4.67 -0.41 18.66
CA GLU A 77 -4.50 0.96 19.14
C GLU A 77 -5.87 1.48 19.65
N LYS A 78 -5.88 2.18 20.79
CA LYS A 78 -7.13 2.60 21.49
C LYS A 78 -7.83 3.81 20.83
N ASP A 79 -7.38 4.20 19.65
CA ASP A 79 -7.93 5.33 18.93
C ASP A 79 -9.24 4.94 18.23
N ASP A 80 -10.17 5.89 18.13
CA ASP A 80 -11.48 5.68 17.49
C ASP A 80 -11.35 5.34 15.98
N LYS A 81 -10.19 5.60 15.38
CA LYS A 81 -9.89 5.32 13.97
C LYS A 81 -8.48 4.73 13.84
N PRO A 82 -8.32 3.53 13.25
CA PRO A 82 -7.00 2.95 13.01
C PRO A 82 -6.21 3.80 12.00
N ASP A 83 -4.90 3.85 12.18
CA ASP A 83 -3.97 4.52 11.28
C ASP A 83 -4.00 3.86 9.88
N LEU A 84 -4.54 4.59 8.90
CA LEU A 84 -4.75 4.11 7.53
C LEU A 84 -3.43 3.81 6.82
N GLU A 85 -2.38 4.60 7.06
CA GLU A 85 -1.08 4.40 6.42
C GLU A 85 -0.43 3.13 6.93
N LYS A 86 -0.36 2.97 8.26
CA LYS A 86 0.18 1.77 8.88
C LYS A 86 -0.60 0.53 8.42
N ALA A 87 -1.93 0.61 8.34
CA ALA A 87 -2.76 -0.49 7.87
C ALA A 87 -2.48 -0.84 6.40
N ALA A 88 -2.40 0.15 5.51
CA ALA A 88 -2.13 -0.07 4.10
C ALA A 88 -0.74 -0.65 3.83
N LEU A 89 0.29 -0.19 4.57
CA LEU A 89 1.65 -0.76 4.50
C LEU A 89 1.71 -2.15 5.15
N ALA A 90 0.91 -2.42 6.18
CA ALA A 90 0.81 -3.74 6.79
C ALA A 90 0.25 -4.78 5.80
N VAL A 91 -0.75 -4.42 4.98
CA VAL A 91 -1.25 -5.29 3.90
C VAL A 91 -0.14 -5.62 2.90
N ALA A 92 0.71 -4.64 2.57
CA ALA A 92 1.81 -4.84 1.62
C ALA A 92 2.86 -5.87 2.10
N LEU A 93 3.00 -6.10 3.41
CA LEU A 93 3.90 -7.13 3.95
C LEU A 93 3.55 -8.55 3.47
N ALA A 94 2.29 -8.81 3.09
CA ALA A 94 1.87 -10.11 2.58
C ALA A 94 2.53 -10.48 1.24
N ALA A 95 2.96 -9.49 0.46
CA ALA A 95 3.74 -9.68 -0.77
C ALA A 95 5.21 -9.24 -0.62
N TYR A 96 5.45 -8.28 0.26
CA TYR A 96 6.74 -7.61 0.46
C TYR A 96 7.18 -7.70 1.94
N PRO A 97 7.56 -8.89 2.44
CA PRO A 97 7.88 -9.11 3.86
C PRO A 97 9.14 -8.36 4.35
N GLU A 98 9.91 -7.76 3.44
CA GLU A 98 11.11 -6.96 3.72
C GLU A 98 10.82 -5.45 3.61
N LEU A 99 9.55 -5.06 3.44
CA LEU A 99 9.14 -3.68 3.27
C LEU A 99 9.60 -2.81 4.45
N ASP A 100 10.34 -1.77 4.13
CA ASP A 100 10.65 -0.68 5.06
C ASP A 100 9.61 0.45 4.86
N PRO A 101 8.78 0.79 5.85
CA PRO A 101 7.74 1.80 5.67
C PRO A 101 8.29 3.23 5.52
N ARG A 102 9.50 3.51 6.04
CA ARG A 102 10.02 4.88 6.20
C ARG A 102 10.07 5.70 4.90
N PRO A 103 10.60 5.19 3.77
CA PRO A 103 10.67 5.97 2.54
C PRO A 103 9.30 6.34 1.97
N TYR A 104 8.27 5.52 2.27
CA TYR A 104 6.91 5.76 1.81
C TYR A 104 6.21 6.82 2.64
N SER A 105 6.42 6.81 3.96
CA SER A 105 5.98 7.89 4.86
C SER A 105 6.63 9.22 4.48
N GLU A 106 7.94 9.23 4.26
CA GLU A 106 8.69 10.43 3.82
C GLU A 106 8.18 10.98 2.48
N LEU A 107 7.82 10.09 1.54
CA LEU A 107 7.23 10.50 0.27
C LEU A 107 5.84 11.13 0.46
N LEU A 108 5.00 10.56 1.32
CA LEU A 108 3.68 11.12 1.62
C LEU A 108 3.79 12.49 2.31
N ASP A 109 4.77 12.65 3.22
CA ASP A 109 5.07 13.93 3.86
C ASP A 109 5.53 14.97 2.84
N LEU A 110 6.40 14.59 1.89
CA LEU A 110 6.82 15.46 0.79
C LEU A 110 5.65 15.87 -0.09
N LEU A 111 4.75 14.94 -0.42
CA LEU A 111 3.56 15.23 -1.22
C LEU A 111 2.63 16.22 -0.52
N ALA A 112 2.42 16.05 0.80
CA ALA A 112 1.64 16.96 1.60
C ALA A 112 2.29 18.35 1.68
N PHE A 113 3.58 18.42 2.03
CA PHE A 113 4.32 19.69 2.11
C PHE A 113 4.27 20.49 0.81
N GLU A 114 4.47 19.82 -0.32
CA GLU A 114 4.38 20.47 -1.61
C GLU A 114 2.96 20.95 -1.93
N LEU A 115 1.93 20.13 -1.65
CA LEU A 115 0.53 20.50 -1.85
C LEU A 115 0.13 21.71 -0.99
N ASP A 116 0.58 21.76 0.26
CA ASP A 116 0.35 22.88 1.19
C ASP A 116 0.78 24.21 0.55
N SER A 117 1.98 24.23 -0.05
CA SER A 117 2.49 25.41 -0.76
C SER A 117 1.62 25.82 -1.97
N ARG A 118 0.89 24.89 -2.61
CA ARG A 118 -0.08 25.25 -3.67
C ARG A 118 -1.38 25.77 -3.07
N ILE A 119 -1.84 25.17 -1.98
CA ILE A 119 -3.06 25.59 -1.28
C ILE A 119 -2.92 27.02 -0.74
N ASP A 120 -1.73 27.42 -0.28
CA ASP A 120 -1.44 28.80 0.13
C ASP A 120 -1.69 29.85 -0.97
N SER A 121 -1.66 29.44 -2.24
CA SER A 121 -1.95 30.31 -3.39
C SER A 121 -3.44 30.38 -3.75
N ALA A 122 -4.29 29.58 -3.11
CA ALA A 122 -5.72 29.58 -3.35
C ALA A 122 -6.36 30.90 -2.90
N THR A 123 -7.21 31.46 -3.74
CA THR A 123 -7.96 32.69 -3.44
C THR A 123 -9.29 32.42 -2.73
N ALA A 124 -9.76 31.17 -2.77
CA ALA A 124 -10.94 30.69 -2.07
C ALA A 124 -10.79 29.22 -1.66
N LEU A 125 -11.44 28.83 -0.55
CA LEU A 125 -11.42 27.44 -0.06
C LEU A 125 -12.01 26.45 -1.08
N SER A 126 -12.94 26.89 -1.93
CA SER A 126 -13.53 26.09 -3.00
C SER A 126 -12.53 25.71 -4.10
N GLU A 127 -11.37 26.37 -4.20
CA GLU A 127 -10.31 26.03 -5.15
C GLU A 127 -9.45 24.85 -4.69
N ILE A 128 -9.42 24.57 -3.37
CA ILE A 128 -8.54 23.54 -2.78
C ILE A 128 -8.76 22.14 -3.40
N PRO A 129 -10.00 21.63 -3.59
CA PRO A 129 -10.19 20.33 -4.20
C PRO A 129 -9.65 20.27 -5.64
N LEU A 130 -9.76 21.37 -6.41
CA LEU A 130 -9.25 21.45 -7.78
C LEU A 130 -7.72 21.46 -7.81
N ILE A 131 -7.10 22.20 -6.90
CA ILE A 131 -5.65 22.24 -6.73
C ILE A 131 -5.14 20.84 -6.35
N PHE A 132 -5.79 20.18 -5.39
CA PHE A 132 -5.42 18.85 -4.93
C PHE A 132 -5.55 17.81 -6.05
N GLY A 133 -6.68 17.79 -6.76
CA GLY A 133 -6.89 16.91 -7.91
C GLY A 133 -5.81 17.07 -8.97
N LYS A 134 -5.53 18.30 -9.39
CA LYS A 134 -4.47 18.60 -10.39
C LYS A 134 -3.08 18.21 -9.90
N TYR A 135 -2.77 18.51 -8.64
CA TYR A 135 -1.47 18.17 -8.05
C TYR A 135 -1.21 16.66 -8.11
N ILE A 136 -2.17 15.84 -7.67
CA ILE A 136 -2.00 14.38 -7.64
C ILE A 136 -2.04 13.78 -9.06
N ALA A 137 -3.07 14.10 -9.86
CA ALA A 137 -3.31 13.45 -11.14
C ALA A 137 -2.42 13.96 -12.28
N VAL A 138 -2.13 15.26 -12.31
CA VAL A 138 -1.42 15.92 -13.41
C VAL A 138 0.05 16.16 -13.07
N GLU A 139 0.34 16.85 -11.96
CA GLU A 139 1.73 17.18 -11.59
C GLU A 139 2.50 15.93 -11.14
N LYS A 140 1.90 15.14 -10.25
CA LYS A 140 2.52 13.93 -9.70
C LYS A 140 2.24 12.68 -10.50
N GLN A 141 1.29 12.73 -11.44
CA GLN A 141 0.97 11.65 -12.37
C GLN A 141 0.55 10.34 -11.69
N PHE A 142 -0.05 10.44 -10.51
CA PHE A 142 -0.69 9.29 -9.88
C PHE A 142 -1.99 8.95 -10.60
N LYS A 143 -2.04 7.75 -11.19
CA LYS A 143 -3.15 7.35 -12.07
C LYS A 143 -3.60 5.92 -11.83
N VAL A 144 -4.84 5.62 -12.20
CA VAL A 144 -5.31 4.23 -12.24
C VAL A 144 -4.57 3.46 -13.34
N ASN A 145 -4.09 2.25 -13.02
CA ASN A 145 -3.39 1.39 -13.99
C ASN A 145 -4.35 0.68 -14.96
N ARG A 146 -4.90 1.43 -15.92
CA ARG A 146 -5.85 0.89 -16.92
C ARG A 146 -5.21 -0.15 -17.85
N GLY A 147 -3.91 -0.05 -18.11
CA GLY A 147 -3.19 -0.94 -19.04
C GLY A 147 -2.89 -2.32 -18.47
N SER A 148 -2.91 -2.48 -17.15
CA SER A 148 -2.69 -3.77 -16.49
C SER A 148 -3.55 -3.85 -15.23
N PHE A 149 -4.86 -3.95 -15.43
CA PHE A 149 -5.85 -3.87 -14.35
C PHE A 149 -5.67 -4.96 -13.28
N TYR A 150 -5.32 -6.19 -13.70
CA TYR A 150 -5.14 -7.34 -12.82
C TYR A 150 -3.73 -7.48 -12.24
N ASP A 151 -2.86 -6.49 -12.43
CA ASP A 151 -1.55 -6.48 -11.78
C ASP A 151 -1.75 -6.38 -10.24
N PRO A 152 -1.28 -7.37 -9.46
CA PRO A 152 -1.46 -7.36 -8.00
C PRO A 152 -0.82 -6.12 -7.34
N ASP A 153 0.25 -5.57 -7.93
CA ASP A 153 0.93 -4.36 -7.44
C ASP A 153 0.05 -3.12 -7.43
N ASN A 154 -1.06 -3.13 -8.17
CA ASN A 154 -2.04 -2.06 -8.11
C ASN A 154 -2.68 -1.92 -6.72
N ASN A 155 -2.57 -2.93 -5.87
CA ASN A 155 -3.27 -3.02 -4.58
C ASN A 155 -2.34 -2.91 -3.36
N TYR A 156 -1.06 -2.59 -3.56
CA TYR A 156 -0.10 -2.40 -2.46
C TYR A 156 0.42 -0.96 -2.45
N LEU A 157 0.24 -0.25 -1.33
CA LEU A 157 0.54 1.19 -1.23
C LEU A 157 2.00 1.51 -1.61
N ASN A 158 2.95 0.68 -1.16
CA ASN A 158 4.37 0.83 -1.49
C ASN A 158 4.59 0.83 -3.02
N LYS A 159 3.92 -0.08 -3.73
CA LYS A 159 4.02 -0.18 -5.18
C LYS A 159 3.32 0.95 -5.91
N VAL A 160 2.17 1.39 -5.41
CA VAL A 160 1.45 2.53 -5.97
C VAL A 160 2.28 3.81 -5.84
N LEU A 161 2.95 4.01 -4.70
CA LEU A 161 3.85 5.13 -4.45
C LEU A 161 5.11 5.09 -5.35
N GLU A 162 5.74 3.93 -5.50
CA GLU A 162 6.89 3.74 -6.41
C GLU A 162 6.56 4.00 -7.87
N ARG A 163 5.45 3.41 -8.34
CA ARG A 163 5.10 3.34 -9.77
C ARG A 163 4.20 4.48 -10.21
N ARG A 164 3.63 5.22 -9.26
CA ARG A 164 2.58 6.24 -9.45
C ARG A 164 1.36 5.70 -10.19
N LYS A 165 1.12 4.40 -10.06
CA LYS A 165 0.04 3.67 -10.73
C LYS A 165 -0.57 2.67 -9.77
N GLY A 166 -1.89 2.66 -9.66
CA GLY A 166 -2.60 1.80 -8.70
C GLY A 166 -4.02 1.46 -9.10
N SER A 167 -4.72 0.76 -8.20
CA SER A 167 -6.16 0.59 -8.29
C SER A 167 -6.86 1.89 -7.87
N PRO A 168 -8.12 2.11 -8.25
CA PRO A 168 -8.87 3.31 -7.86
C PRO A 168 -8.89 3.50 -6.34
N VAL A 169 -9.02 2.41 -5.58
CA VAL A 169 -9.04 2.44 -4.12
C VAL A 169 -7.71 2.91 -3.54
N LEU A 170 -6.57 2.42 -4.06
CA LEU A 170 -5.26 2.84 -3.54
C LEU A 170 -4.89 4.26 -3.98
N ILE A 171 -5.34 4.70 -5.16
CA ILE A 171 -5.21 6.11 -5.57
C ILE A 171 -6.09 7.00 -4.70
N ALA A 172 -7.32 6.61 -4.36
CA ALA A 172 -8.14 7.32 -3.37
C ALA A 172 -7.49 7.33 -1.98
N CYS A 173 -6.89 6.22 -1.55
CA CYS A 173 -6.13 6.13 -0.30
C CYS A 173 -5.01 7.18 -0.25
N LEU A 174 -4.30 7.40 -1.36
CA LEU A 174 -3.30 8.46 -1.45
C LEU A 174 -3.88 9.85 -1.14
N TYR A 175 -5.05 10.21 -1.70
CA TYR A 175 -5.71 11.48 -1.37
C TYR A 175 -6.07 11.57 0.11
N LEU A 176 -6.55 10.48 0.71
CA LEU A 176 -6.87 10.45 2.14
C LEU A 176 -5.61 10.67 2.99
N LEU A 177 -4.51 9.99 2.67
CA LEU A 177 -3.26 10.07 3.42
C LEU A 177 -2.57 11.43 3.30
N VAL A 178 -2.60 12.05 2.12
CA VAL A 178 -2.07 13.39 1.90
C VAL A 178 -2.99 14.44 2.53
N GLY A 179 -4.31 14.26 2.43
CA GLY A 179 -5.30 15.16 3.03
C GLY A 179 -5.23 15.18 4.55
N ASP A 180 -5.08 14.00 5.17
CA ASP A 180 -4.96 13.84 6.64
C ASP A 180 -3.77 14.62 7.20
N ARG A 181 -2.61 14.55 6.53
CA ARG A 181 -1.40 15.32 6.88
C ARG A 181 -1.61 16.83 6.87
N LEU A 182 -2.49 17.31 6.01
CA LEU A 182 -2.84 18.73 5.89
C LEU A 182 -4.06 19.12 6.74
N ASN A 183 -4.60 18.19 7.55
CA ASN A 183 -5.84 18.35 8.30
C ASN A 183 -7.03 18.77 7.41
N LEU A 184 -7.02 18.36 6.13
CA LEU A 184 -8.11 18.63 5.21
C LEU A 184 -9.27 17.63 5.49
N PRO A 185 -10.53 18.07 5.37
CA PRO A 185 -11.70 17.22 5.58
C PRO A 185 -11.94 16.32 4.37
N VAL A 186 -11.08 15.31 4.21
CA VAL A 186 -11.09 14.37 3.08
C VAL A 186 -11.72 13.05 3.50
N GLU A 187 -12.71 12.59 2.72
CA GLU A 187 -13.45 11.37 3.00
C GLU A 187 -13.54 10.46 1.78
N GLY A 188 -13.43 9.15 2.00
CA GLY A 188 -13.65 8.15 0.95
C GLY A 188 -15.14 7.84 0.80
N ILE A 189 -15.66 7.85 -0.43
CA ILE A 189 -17.05 7.56 -0.75
C ILE A 189 -17.13 6.33 -1.63
N ALA A 190 -17.61 5.23 -1.07
CA ALA A 190 -17.87 4.01 -1.83
C ALA A 190 -19.19 4.13 -2.62
N LEU A 191 -19.11 3.94 -3.93
CA LEU A 191 -20.24 3.82 -4.85
C LEU A 191 -20.19 2.46 -5.55
N PRO A 192 -21.29 1.97 -6.14
CA PRO A 192 -21.23 0.80 -7.00
C PRO A 192 -20.17 0.98 -8.10
N SER A 193 -19.18 0.08 -8.11
CA SER A 193 -18.07 0.06 -9.07
C SER A 193 -17.11 1.27 -9.03
N HIS A 194 -17.26 2.23 -8.10
CA HIS A 194 -16.39 3.41 -7.98
C HIS A 194 -16.05 3.72 -6.52
N PHE A 195 -14.90 4.34 -6.30
CA PHE A 195 -14.52 4.86 -4.98
C PHE A 195 -14.02 6.29 -5.15
N LEU A 196 -14.83 7.26 -4.74
CA LEU A 196 -14.54 8.68 -4.87
C LEU A 196 -13.91 9.22 -3.60
N VAL A 197 -13.36 10.42 -3.72
CA VAL A 197 -12.84 11.18 -2.59
C VAL A 197 -13.65 12.48 -2.49
N ARG A 198 -14.22 12.76 -1.33
CA ARG A 198 -14.98 13.98 -1.07
C ARG A 198 -14.16 14.94 -0.22
N LEU A 199 -14.19 16.22 -0.59
CA LEU A 199 -13.75 17.33 0.26
C LEU A 199 -14.93 18.25 0.55
N LYS A 200 -15.12 18.57 1.84
CA LYS A 200 -16.16 19.49 2.30
C LYS A 200 -15.55 20.77 2.86
N LEU A 201 -15.63 21.85 2.11
CA LEU A 201 -15.01 23.13 2.45
C LEU A 201 -15.98 24.28 2.18
N ASP A 202 -16.08 25.23 3.11
CA ASP A 202 -16.94 26.42 2.99
C ASP A 202 -18.42 26.11 2.66
N GLY A 203 -18.94 25.01 3.21
CA GLY A 203 -20.32 24.56 2.94
C GLY A 203 -20.52 23.85 1.60
N GLU A 204 -19.52 23.86 0.72
CA GLU A 204 -19.51 23.16 -0.56
C GLU A 204 -18.93 21.75 -0.42
N GLU A 205 -19.43 20.83 -1.24
CA GLU A 205 -18.95 19.44 -1.31
C GLU A 205 -18.53 19.12 -2.74
N LEU A 206 -17.22 18.90 -2.92
CA LEU A 206 -16.63 18.51 -4.19
C LEU A 206 -16.04 17.10 -4.11
N TYR A 207 -16.06 16.41 -5.24
CA TYR A 207 -15.65 15.02 -5.36
C TYR A 207 -14.52 14.90 -6.37
N LEU A 208 -13.46 14.19 -6.00
CA LEU A 208 -12.38 13.77 -6.87
C LEU A 208 -12.55 12.29 -7.20
N ASP A 209 -12.40 11.93 -8.46
CA ASP A 209 -12.45 10.55 -8.91
C ASP A 209 -11.02 10.10 -9.29
N PRO A 210 -10.47 9.05 -8.65
CA PRO A 210 -9.20 8.43 -9.03
C PRO A 210 -9.06 8.07 -10.51
N TYR A 211 -10.17 7.85 -11.22
CA TYR A 211 -10.15 7.57 -12.65
C TYR A 211 -9.86 8.81 -13.51
N GLU A 212 -10.04 10.03 -13.00
CA GLU A 212 -9.86 11.25 -13.78
C GLU A 212 -8.40 11.67 -13.82
N GLU A 213 -7.82 11.60 -15.01
CA GLU A 213 -6.40 11.88 -15.22
C GLU A 213 -6.08 13.39 -15.31
N ASP A 214 -7.10 14.23 -15.45
CA ASP A 214 -6.98 15.69 -15.49
C ASP A 214 -7.14 16.35 -14.11
N GLY A 215 -7.46 15.57 -13.07
CA GLY A 215 -7.65 16.06 -11.72
C GLY A 215 -8.92 16.90 -11.53
N ARG A 216 -9.92 16.76 -12.41
CA ARG A 216 -11.19 17.47 -12.28
C ARG A 216 -11.93 17.08 -10.99
N ALA A 217 -12.51 18.10 -10.35
CA ALA A 217 -13.47 17.92 -9.28
C ALA A 217 -14.91 18.00 -9.82
N PHE A 218 -15.82 17.24 -9.21
CA PHE A 218 -17.24 17.18 -9.55
C PHE A 218 -18.07 17.70 -8.39
N SER A 219 -19.17 18.38 -8.73
CA SER A 219 -20.24 18.67 -7.79
C SER A 219 -21.02 17.39 -7.45
N ARG A 220 -21.75 17.42 -6.33
CA ARG A 220 -22.66 16.33 -5.96
C ARG A 220 -23.66 15.97 -7.06
N LYS A 221 -24.18 16.98 -7.78
CA LYS A 221 -25.14 16.78 -8.88
C LYS A 221 -24.51 16.00 -10.03
N GLU A 222 -23.30 16.37 -10.46
CA GLU A 222 -22.57 15.66 -11.52
C GLU A 222 -22.26 14.21 -11.11
N CYS A 223 -21.94 13.95 -9.84
CA CYS A 223 -21.75 12.58 -9.36
C CYS A 223 -23.03 11.75 -9.44
N TYR A 224 -24.19 12.31 -9.09
CA TYR A 224 -25.47 11.61 -9.27
C TYR A 224 -25.72 11.28 -10.74
N GLU A 225 -25.60 12.27 -11.64
CA GLU A 225 -25.88 12.08 -13.07
C GLU A 225 -24.94 11.05 -13.75
N ARG A 226 -23.75 10.85 -13.19
CA ARG A 226 -22.72 9.97 -13.77
C ARG A 226 -22.73 8.55 -13.22
N PHE A 227 -23.04 8.37 -11.93
CA PHE A 227 -22.81 7.11 -11.23
C PHE A 227 -24.08 6.46 -10.64
N LEU A 228 -25.22 7.15 -10.65
CA LEU A 228 -26.49 6.71 -10.03
C LEU A 228 -27.68 6.91 -10.97
#